data_AF-X1P9R3-F1
#
_entry.id   AF-X1P9R3-F1
#
_cell.length_a   1.000
_cell.length_b   1.000
_cell.length_c   1.000
_cell.angle_alpha   90.00
_cell.angle_beta   90.00
_cell.angle_gamma   90.00
#
_symmetry.space_group_name_H-M   'P 1'
#
loop_
_entity.id
_entity.type
_entity.pdbx_description
1 polymer ?
#
loop_
_entity_poly.entity_id
_entity_poly.type
_entity_poly.pdbx_seq_one_letter_code
_entity_poly.pdbx_strand_id
1 'polypeptide(L)'
;MTELDYITIKGFKSIASVEELRLREINVVIGANGSGKSNFISVFSFLNAIRGGSLQDYVIKAGGADNVLYFGSKVTDSLDIHLSFQGGRNQYKISLQPTEMDELVPVSEVVYYWDKSRFPGKPYEEGISRAGK
;
A
#
# COMPACT_ATOMS: atom_id res chain seq x y z
N MET A 1 -10.70 -14.38 -12.31
CA MET A 1 -10.74 -13.20 -11.43
C MET A 1 -9.29 -12.82 -11.12
N THR A 2 -8.96 -11.54 -10.96
CA THR A 2 -7.58 -11.14 -10.60
C THR A 2 -7.47 -11.18 -9.08
N GLU A 3 -6.91 -12.26 -8.55
CA GLU A 3 -6.80 -12.48 -7.11
C GLU A 3 -5.53 -11.85 -6.56
N LEU A 4 -5.66 -11.18 -5.41
CA LEU A 4 -4.55 -10.63 -4.65
C LEU A 4 -3.87 -11.77 -3.88
N ASP A 5 -2.62 -12.09 -4.23
CA ASP A 5 -1.86 -13.18 -3.60
C ASP A 5 -1.28 -12.75 -2.26
N TYR A 6 -0.72 -11.55 -2.22
CA TYR A 6 -0.10 -11.00 -1.03
C TYR A 6 -0.13 -9.49 -1.00
N ILE A 7 -0.02 -8.99 0.23
CA ILE A 7 0.14 -7.58 0.52
C ILE A 7 1.30 -7.38 1.51
N THR A 8 2.17 -6.43 1.19
CA THR A 8 3.16 -5.87 2.11
C THR A 8 2.71 -4.45 2.45
N ILE A 9 2.72 -4.12 3.74
CA ILE A 9 2.38 -2.79 4.26
C ILE A 9 3.49 -2.37 5.22
N LYS A 10 4.03 -1.17 5.06
CA LYS A 10 4.97 -0.57 6.01
C LYS A 10 4.52 0.85 6.32
N GLY A 11 4.58 1.22 7.61
CA GLY A 11 4.36 2.59 8.04
C GLY A 11 2.89 3.06 8.05
N PHE A 12 1.89 2.19 8.22
CA PHE A 12 0.47 2.57 8.16
C PHE A 12 -0.25 2.40 9.50
N LYS A 13 -0.74 3.50 10.09
CA LYS A 13 -1.54 3.55 11.32
C LYS A 13 -0.92 2.77 12.49
N SER A 14 -1.44 1.60 12.84
CA SER A 14 -0.86 0.73 13.88
C SER A 14 0.02 -0.39 13.33
N ILE A 15 0.27 -0.40 12.01
CA ILE A 15 1.03 -1.43 11.30
C ILE A 15 2.40 -0.85 10.97
N ALA A 16 3.39 -1.21 11.78
CA ALA A 16 4.79 -0.87 11.52
C ALA A 16 5.27 -1.55 10.23
N SER A 17 5.11 -2.87 10.17
CA SER A 17 5.46 -3.67 9.01
C SER A 17 4.71 -5.00 9.01
N VAL A 18 4.20 -5.37 7.84
CA VAL A 18 3.72 -6.70 7.48
C VAL A 18 4.30 -7.00 6.10
N GLU A 19 5.05 -8.08 5.98
CA GLU A 19 5.73 -8.46 4.75
C GLU A 19 5.08 -9.69 4.13
N GLU A 20 4.75 -9.60 2.84
CA GLU A 20 4.20 -10.68 2.02
C GLU A 20 3.06 -11.48 2.70
N LEU A 21 2.14 -10.78 3.37
CA LEU A 21 1.00 -11.43 3.99
C LEU A 21 0.15 -12.10 2.90
N ARG A 22 0.19 -13.43 2.87
CA ARG A 22 -0.54 -14.24 1.90
C ARG A 22 -2.04 -14.16 2.16
N LEU A 23 -2.78 -13.88 1.11
CA LEU A 23 -4.25 -13.83 1.11
C LEU A 23 -4.80 -14.99 0.29
N ARG A 24 -5.94 -15.51 0.73
CA ARG A 24 -6.72 -16.55 0.03
C ARG A 24 -8.09 -16.00 -0.34
N GLU A 25 -8.92 -16.83 -0.97
CA GLU A 25 -10.32 -16.49 -1.29
C GLU A 25 -11.12 -16.05 -0.05
N ILE A 26 -10.84 -16.66 1.11
CA ILE A 26 -11.45 -16.32 2.40
C ILE A 26 -10.33 -16.12 3.42
N ASN A 27 -10.32 -14.96 4.08
CA ASN A 27 -9.36 -14.61 5.12
C ASN A 27 -10.11 -14.24 6.40
N VAL A 28 -9.71 -14.81 7.54
CA VAL A 28 -10.25 -14.47 8.86
C VAL A 28 -9.18 -13.73 9.65
N VAL A 29 -9.47 -12.49 10.06
CA VAL A 29 -8.53 -11.66 10.82
C VAL A 29 -8.83 -11.78 12.31
N ILE A 30 -7.93 -12.40 13.07
CA ILE A 30 -8.08 -12.68 14.51
C ILE A 30 -6.98 -11.97 15.30
N GLY A 31 -7.31 -11.52 16.51
CA GLY A 31 -6.36 -10.84 17.40
C GLY A 31 -7.07 -10.10 18.55
N ALA A 32 -6.30 -9.70 19.56
CA ALA A 32 -6.82 -8.95 20.72
C ALA A 32 -7.40 -7.57 20.33
N ASN A 33 -8.14 -6.95 21.23
CA ASN A 33 -8.59 -5.57 21.04
C ASN A 33 -7.38 -4.63 20.95
N GLY A 34 -7.42 -3.69 20.00
CA GLY A 34 -6.29 -2.78 19.73
C GLY A 34 -5.14 -3.39 18.92
N SER A 35 -5.17 -4.67 18.55
CA SER A 35 -4.08 -5.34 17.81
C SER A 35 -3.93 -4.89 16.33
N GLY A 36 -4.66 -3.86 15.90
CA GLY A 36 -4.56 -3.32 14.54
C GLY A 36 -5.45 -3.99 13.47
N LYS A 37 -6.38 -4.89 13.84
CA LYS A 37 -7.28 -5.56 12.87
C LYS A 37 -8.04 -4.59 11.97
N SER A 38 -8.71 -3.59 12.55
CA SER A 38 -9.46 -2.59 11.78
C SER A 38 -8.54 -1.71 10.93
N ASN A 39 -7.30 -1.45 11.40
CA ASN A 39 -6.31 -0.74 10.62
C ASN A 39 -5.88 -1.55 9.40
N PHE A 40 -5.67 -2.85 9.55
CA PHE A 40 -5.38 -3.74 8.42
C PHE A 40 -6.51 -3.71 7.37
N ILE A 41 -7.77 -3.80 7.80
CA ILE A 41 -8.91 -3.67 6.86
C ILE A 41 -8.93 -2.29 6.20
N SER A 42 -8.60 -1.22 6.94
CA SER A 42 -8.63 0.15 6.40
C SER A 42 -7.56 0.44 5.33
N VAL A 43 -6.54 -0.42 5.19
CA VAL A 43 -5.57 -0.34 4.09
C VAL A 43 -6.28 -0.50 2.74
N PHE A 44 -7.28 -1.39 2.64
CA PHE A 44 -8.03 -1.57 1.40
C PHE A 44 -8.89 -0.35 1.05
N SER A 45 -9.46 0.31 2.05
CA SER A 45 -10.14 1.59 1.85
C SER A 45 -9.16 2.68 1.37
N PHE A 46 -7.95 2.71 1.91
CA PHE A 46 -6.89 3.62 1.49
C PHE A 46 -6.45 3.36 0.04
N LEU A 47 -6.21 2.10 -0.32
CA LEU A 47 -5.90 1.69 -1.69
C LEU A 47 -7.01 2.05 -2.67
N ASN A 48 -8.28 1.92 -2.28
CA ASN A 48 -9.40 2.35 -3.12
C ASN A 48 -9.43 3.88 -3.31
N ALA A 49 -9.03 4.67 -2.31
CA ALA A 49 -8.90 6.13 -2.43
C ALA A 49 -7.77 6.51 -3.42
N ILE A 50 -6.62 5.84 -3.33
CA ILE A 50 -5.53 6.01 -4.31
C ILE A 50 -6.02 5.70 -5.73
N ARG A 51 -6.64 4.54 -5.93
CA ARG A 51 -7.23 4.13 -7.23
C ARG A 51 -8.25 5.14 -7.75
N GLY A 52 -9.01 5.77 -6.86
CA GLY A 52 -10.02 6.77 -7.19
C GLY A 52 -9.49 8.19 -7.37
N GLY A 53 -8.17 8.42 -7.25
CA GLY A 53 -7.59 9.77 -7.31
C GLY A 53 -7.93 10.66 -6.11
N SER A 54 -8.43 10.09 -5.01
CA SER A 54 -8.90 10.80 -3.81
C SER A 54 -7.99 10.60 -2.60
N LEU A 55 -6.68 10.42 -2.85
CA LEU A 55 -5.68 10.27 -1.79
C LEU A 55 -5.72 11.43 -0.79
N GLN A 56 -5.72 12.68 -1.28
CA GLN A 56 -5.72 13.86 -0.39
C GLN A 56 -7.01 13.95 0.44
N ASP A 57 -8.17 13.66 -0.17
CA ASP A 57 -9.43 13.62 0.57
C ASP A 57 -9.41 12.56 1.68
N TYR A 58 -8.80 11.39 1.44
CA TYR A 58 -8.63 10.38 2.48
C TYR A 58 -7.77 10.91 3.63
N VAL A 59 -6.62 11.51 3.31
CA VAL A 59 -5.66 12.03 4.31
C VAL A 59 -6.32 13.14 5.14
N ILE A 60 -7.00 14.08 4.50
CA ILE A 60 -7.75 15.16 5.18
C ILE A 60 -8.82 14.59 6.10
N LYS A 61 -9.62 13.60 5.64
CA LYS A 61 -10.64 12.94 6.47
C LYS A 61 -10.05 12.13 7.63
N ALA A 62 -8.83 11.61 7.47
CA ALA A 62 -8.09 10.95 8.54
C ALA A 62 -7.51 11.95 9.56
N GLY A 63 -7.56 13.26 9.27
CA GLY A 63 -6.99 14.32 10.11
C GLY A 63 -5.50 14.56 9.87
N GLY A 64 -5.00 14.29 8.66
CA GLY A 64 -3.62 14.53 8.27
C GLY A 64 -2.77 13.27 8.08
N ALA A 65 -1.59 13.43 7.48
CA ALA A 65 -0.62 12.37 7.23
C ALA A 65 -0.14 11.71 8.52
N ASP A 66 0.02 12.48 9.60
CA ASP A 66 0.40 11.97 10.92
C ASP A 66 -0.57 10.88 11.45
N ASN A 67 -1.86 11.00 11.13
CA ASN A 67 -2.86 10.00 11.52
C ASN A 67 -2.89 8.78 10.59
N VAL A 68 -2.30 8.88 9.40
CA VAL A 68 -2.18 7.77 8.44
C VAL A 68 -0.88 6.99 8.66
N LEU A 69 0.19 7.69 9.04
CA LEU A 69 1.51 7.11 9.26
C LEU A 69 1.61 6.37 10.59
N TYR A 70 2.49 5.36 10.64
CA TYR A 70 2.76 4.63 11.88
C TYR A 70 3.44 5.53 12.91
N PHE A 71 2.72 5.85 14.00
CA PHE A 71 3.17 6.83 15.01
C PHE A 71 3.59 8.20 14.42
N GLY A 72 2.96 8.59 13.31
CA GLY A 72 3.16 9.89 12.66
C GLY A 72 4.50 10.07 11.95
N SER A 73 4.64 11.20 11.27
CA SER A 73 5.79 11.58 10.43
C SER A 73 7.10 11.74 11.21
N LYS A 74 7.03 11.94 12.54
CA LYS A 74 8.22 12.00 13.41
C LYS A 74 8.89 10.64 13.62
N VAL A 75 8.14 9.55 13.41
CA VAL A 75 8.61 8.17 13.60
C VAL A 75 8.72 7.43 12.28
N THR A 76 7.84 7.76 11.33
CA THR A 76 7.72 7.06 10.05
C THR A 76 7.83 8.04 8.89
N ASP A 77 8.95 7.97 8.18
CA ASP A 77 9.25 8.86 7.04
C ASP A 77 8.55 8.45 5.74
N SER A 78 8.08 7.19 5.64
CA SER A 78 7.40 6.68 4.45
C SER A 78 6.31 5.66 4.77
N LEU A 79 5.29 5.67 3.91
CA LEU A 79 4.32 4.59 3.81
C LEU A 79 4.58 3.82 2.52
N ASP A 80 4.77 2.50 2.65
CA ASP A 80 5.04 1.62 1.53
C ASP A 80 3.98 0.53 1.44
N ILE A 81 3.39 0.37 0.26
CA ILE A 81 2.47 -0.74 -0.03
C ILE A 81 2.95 -1.46 -1.27
N HIS A 82 2.99 -2.79 -1.20
CA HIS A 82 3.28 -3.65 -2.35
C HIS A 82 2.24 -4.77 -2.42
N LEU A 83 1.59 -4.87 -3.58
CA LEU A 83 0.55 -5.84 -3.89
C LEU A 83 1.04 -6.77 -4.99
N SER A 84 0.67 -8.04 -4.88
CA SER A 84 0.89 -9.05 -5.92
C SER A 84 -0.41 -9.72 -6.29
N PHE A 85 -0.55 -10.02 -7.58
CA PHE A 85 -1.70 -10.71 -8.12
C PHE A 85 -1.28 -11.85 -9.04
N GLN A 86 -2.10 -12.91 -9.08
CA GLN A 86 -1.96 -14.04 -9.99
C GLN A 86 -0.59 -14.73 -9.89
N GLY A 87 -0.16 -15.08 -8.69
CA GLY A 87 1.11 -15.72 -8.41
C GLY A 87 2.33 -14.83 -8.70
N GLY A 88 2.21 -13.51 -8.49
CA GLY A 88 3.28 -12.54 -8.78
C GLY A 88 3.40 -12.13 -10.24
N ARG A 89 2.40 -12.47 -11.07
CA ARG A 89 2.37 -12.08 -12.47
C ARG A 89 2.14 -10.59 -12.64
N ASN A 90 1.21 -10.00 -11.88
CA ASN A 90 1.04 -8.55 -11.84
C ASN A 90 1.38 -8.06 -10.45
N GLN A 91 2.06 -6.93 -10.34
CA GLN A 91 2.35 -6.33 -9.04
C GLN A 91 2.22 -4.82 -9.11
N TYR A 92 1.92 -4.22 -7.97
CA TYR A 92 1.80 -2.78 -7.81
C TYR A 92 2.51 -2.37 -6.54
N LYS A 93 3.40 -1.39 -6.63
CA LYS A 93 4.11 -0.83 -5.48
C LYS A 93 3.97 0.68 -5.48
N ILE A 94 3.65 1.24 -4.32
CA ILE A 94 3.62 2.67 -4.10
C ILE A 94 4.34 3.02 -2.80
N SER A 95 5.11 4.09 -2.85
CA SER A 95 5.78 4.71 -1.71
C SER A 95 5.28 6.15 -1.60
N LEU A 96 4.79 6.51 -0.43
CA LEU A 96 4.31 7.86 -0.10
C LEU A 96 5.18 8.46 1.00
N GLN A 97 5.37 9.77 0.97
CA GLN A 97 6.02 10.52 2.05
C GLN A 97 5.12 11.64 2.57
N PRO A 98 5.22 11.98 3.87
CA PRO A 98 4.57 13.17 4.40
C PRO A 98 5.17 14.45 3.82
N THR A 99 4.35 15.50 3.75
CA THR A 99 4.80 16.87 3.46
C THR A 99 4.76 17.72 4.72
N GLU A 100 5.39 18.91 4.67
CA GLU A 100 5.27 19.91 5.75
C GLU A 100 3.83 20.37 5.98
N MET A 101 2.94 20.18 5.01
CA MET A 101 1.51 20.51 5.10
C MET A 101 0.66 19.34 5.63
N ASP A 102 1.29 18.30 6.20
CA ASP A 102 0.62 17.11 6.75
C ASP A 102 -0.21 16.36 5.69
N GLU A 103 0.25 16.39 4.43
CA GLU A 103 -0.29 15.63 3.30
C GLU A 103 0.57 14.39 3.01
N LEU A 104 0.05 13.42 2.25
CA LEU A 104 0.86 12.31 1.71
C LEU A 104 1.02 12.45 0.20
N VAL A 105 2.26 12.41 -0.27
CA VAL A 105 2.58 12.50 -1.69
C VAL A 105 3.30 11.25 -2.19
N PRO A 106 2.88 10.68 -3.34
CA PRO A 106 3.63 9.62 -3.99
C PRO A 106 5.04 10.09 -4.39
N VAL A 107 6.05 9.35 -3.96
CA VAL A 107 7.46 9.54 -4.34
C VAL A 107 7.94 8.47 -5.32
N SER A 108 7.32 7.29 -5.29
CA SER A 108 7.52 6.23 -6.26
C SER A 108 6.22 5.46 -6.44
N GLU A 109 5.89 5.15 -7.68
CA GLU A 109 4.79 4.28 -8.03
C GLU A 109 5.25 3.41 -9.19
N VAL A 110 5.16 2.09 -9.03
CA VAL A 110 5.75 1.12 -9.96
C VAL A 110 4.77 -0.04 -10.15
N VAL A 111 4.58 -0.42 -11.40
CA VAL A 111 3.85 -1.64 -11.77
C VAL A 111 4.83 -2.67 -12.31
N TYR A 112 4.51 -3.94 -12.08
CA TYR A 112 5.33 -5.06 -12.52
C TYR A 112 4.49 -6.06 -13.30
N TYR A 113 5.11 -6.65 -14.32
CA TYR A 113 4.56 -7.78 -15.05
C TYR A 113 5.59 -8.90 -15.16
N TRP A 114 5.23 -10.12 -14.77
CA TRP A 114 6.13 -11.27 -14.78
C TRP A 114 5.55 -12.47 -15.51
N ASP A 115 5.98 -12.64 -16.76
CA ASP A 115 5.84 -13.92 -17.45
C ASP A 115 7.03 -14.83 -17.11
N LYS A 116 6.90 -15.56 -16.00
CA LYS A 116 7.94 -16.48 -15.48
C LYS A 116 8.36 -17.55 -16.50
N SER A 117 7.49 -17.92 -17.44
CA SER A 117 7.77 -18.92 -18.46
C SER A 117 8.72 -18.40 -19.54
N ARG A 118 8.61 -17.11 -19.88
CA ARG A 118 9.42 -16.45 -20.89
C ARG A 118 10.64 -15.73 -20.31
N PHE A 119 10.53 -15.24 -19.08
CA PHE A 119 11.53 -14.41 -18.42
C PHE A 119 11.73 -14.85 -16.95
N PRO A 120 12.53 -15.90 -16.69
CA PRO A 120 12.67 -16.45 -15.33
C PRO A 120 13.49 -15.58 -14.36
N GLY A 121 14.26 -14.62 -14.87
CA GLY A 121 15.22 -13.85 -14.06
C GLY A 121 14.61 -12.74 -13.21
N LYS A 122 13.73 -11.91 -13.78
CA LYS A 122 13.07 -10.81 -13.08
C LYS A 122 11.78 -10.35 -13.80
N PRO A 123 10.82 -9.75 -13.09
CA PRO A 123 9.69 -9.09 -13.72
C PRO A 123 10.14 -7.91 -14.61
N TYR A 124 9.32 -7.59 -15.62
CA TYR A 124 9.31 -6.26 -16.21
C TYR A 124 8.75 -5.27 -15.19
N GLU A 125 9.33 -4.08 -15.10
CA GLU A 125 8.90 -3.01 -14.18
C GLU A 125 8.77 -1.70 -14.94
N GLU A 126 7.76 -0.91 -14.58
CA GLU A 126 7.50 0.40 -15.16
C GLU A 126 7.09 1.39 -14.08
N GLY A 127 7.80 2.51 -13.99
CA GLY A 127 7.46 3.60 -13.09
C GLY A 127 6.29 4.41 -13.63
N ILE A 128 5.23 4.56 -12.85
CA ILE A 128 4.12 5.44 -13.17
C ILE A 128 4.58 6.87 -12.93
N SER A 129 4.87 7.58 -14.01
CA SER A 129 5.16 9.00 -13.95
C SER A 129 3.86 9.76 -13.69
N ARG A 130 3.91 10.74 -12.79
CA ARG A 130 2.80 11.71 -12.67
C ARG A 130 2.65 12.41 -14.02
N ALA A 131 1.49 12.26 -14.67
CA ALA A 131 1.06 13.28 -15.61
C ALA A 131 1.04 14.59 -14.80
N GLY A 132 1.86 15.56 -15.22
CA GLY A 132 2.04 16.82 -14.50
C GLY A 132 0.71 17.52 -14.22
N LYS A 133 0.73 18.38 -13.19
CA LYS A 133 -0.36 19.33 -12.90
C LYS A 133 -0.80 20.08 -14.15
#